data_AF-A0A519HSK7-F1
#
_entry.id   AF-A0A519HSK7-F1
#
_cell.length_a   1.000
_cell.length_b   1.000
_cell.length_c   1.000
_cell.angle_alpha   90.00
_cell.angle_beta   90.00
_cell.angle_gamma   90.00
#
_symmetry.space_group_name_H-M   'P 1'
#
loop_
_entity.id
_entity.type
_entity.pdbx_description
1 polymer ?
#
loop_
_entity_poly.entity_id
_entity_poly.type
_entity_poly.pdbx_seq_one_letter_code
_entity_poly.pdbx_strand_id
1 'polypeptide(L)'
;MTVPPPSRSDRLDALRGAALVWMAVFHFGFDLDHFGWIQQDFYRDPVWTWQRTCIVSVFLFCAGAGQALAVLGGQVAGRFWRRWAQVAGCALLVSIGSWFMFPDSWISFGVLHGIALMLVLLRLALARLSNAALLVVALLAVALPQIVQDRVFDTRWTNWV
;
A
#
# COMPACT_ATOMS: atom_id res chain seq x y z
N MET A 1 -16.06 -26.34 -24.15
CA MET A 1 -14.78 -25.63 -23.98
C MET A 1 -14.78 -24.99 -22.60
N THR A 2 -14.06 -25.56 -21.66
CA THR A 2 -13.88 -24.99 -20.32
C THR A 2 -12.97 -23.77 -20.46
N VAL A 3 -13.51 -22.58 -20.18
CA VAL A 3 -12.69 -21.37 -20.06
C VAL A 3 -11.67 -21.64 -18.95
N PRO A 4 -10.35 -21.60 -19.20
CA PRO A 4 -9.39 -21.78 -18.14
C PRO A 4 -9.67 -20.71 -17.07
N PRO A 5 -9.67 -21.08 -15.78
CA PRO A 5 -9.88 -20.09 -14.74
C PRO A 5 -8.87 -18.96 -14.93
N PRO A 6 -9.26 -17.68 -14.69
CA PRO A 6 -8.35 -16.56 -14.80
C PRO A 6 -7.07 -16.91 -14.03
N SER A 7 -5.92 -16.80 -14.69
CA SER A 7 -4.62 -17.27 -14.20
C SER A 7 -4.25 -16.61 -12.87
N ARG A 8 -4.71 -17.22 -11.78
CA ARG A 8 -4.39 -16.84 -10.41
C ARG A 8 -2.97 -17.33 -10.13
N SER A 9 -2.10 -16.44 -9.66
CA SER A 9 -0.74 -16.81 -9.28
C SER A 9 -0.72 -17.19 -7.81
N ASP A 10 -0.74 -18.49 -7.53
CA ASP A 10 -0.71 -19.02 -6.16
C ASP A 10 0.53 -18.57 -5.39
N ARG A 11 1.68 -18.46 -6.06
CA ARG A 11 2.92 -17.95 -5.47
C ARG A 11 2.80 -16.49 -5.05
N LEU A 12 2.17 -15.66 -5.87
CA LEU A 12 1.95 -14.24 -5.56
C LEU A 12 0.99 -14.09 -4.39
N ASP A 13 -0.07 -14.89 -4.36
CA ASP A 13 -1.03 -14.91 -3.26
C ASP A 13 -0.41 -15.41 -1.96
N ALA A 14 0.44 -16.44 -2.01
CA ALA A 14 1.19 -16.94 -0.85
C ALA A 14 2.16 -15.88 -0.32
N LEU A 15 2.91 -15.20 -1.19
CA LEU A 15 3.81 -14.12 -0.80
C LEU A 15 3.06 -12.94 -0.17
N ARG A 16 1.93 -12.54 -0.75
CA ARG A 16 1.05 -11.52 -0.16
C ARG A 16 0.51 -11.97 1.20
N GLY A 17 0.11 -13.23 1.33
CA GLY A 17 -0.35 -13.82 2.58
C GLY A 17 0.72 -13.79 3.67
N ALA A 18 1.96 -14.16 3.32
CA ALA A 18 3.10 -14.07 4.22
C ALA A 18 3.36 -12.63 4.68
N ALA A 19 3.29 -11.66 3.77
CA ALA A 19 3.42 -10.24 4.11
C ALA A 19 2.31 -9.77 5.08
N LEU A 20 1.07 -10.22 4.89
CA LEU A 20 -0.05 -9.90 5.79
C LEU A 20 0.11 -10.51 7.18
N VAL A 21 0.56 -11.76 7.27
CA VAL A 21 0.84 -12.42 8.56
C VAL A 21 1.98 -11.69 9.27
N TRP A 22 3.06 -11.35 8.56
CA TRP A 22 4.17 -10.59 9.13
C TRP A 22 3.73 -9.21 9.60
N MET A 23 2.90 -8.50 8.83
CA MET A 23 2.30 -7.23 9.23
C MET A 23 1.49 -7.35 10.52
N ALA A 24 0.68 -8.41 10.65
CA ALA A 24 -0.10 -8.65 11.86
C ALA A 24 0.79 -8.90 13.09
N VAL A 25 1.88 -9.67 12.94
CA VAL A 25 2.85 -9.90 14.02
C VAL A 25 3.57 -8.61 14.41
N PHE A 26 3.95 -7.77 13.43
CA PHE A 26 4.56 -6.47 13.69
C PHE A 26 3.61 -5.56 14.49
N HIS A 27 2.35 -5.46 14.08
CA HIS A 27 1.35 -4.66 14.79
C HIS A 27 1.02 -5.23 16.18
N PHE A 28 0.99 -6.55 16.32
CA PHE A 28 0.84 -7.17 17.63
C PHE A 28 1.97 -6.73 18.57
N GLY A 29 3.23 -6.74 18.12
CA GLY A 29 4.35 -6.22 18.91
C GLY A 29 4.18 -4.74 19.29
N PHE A 30 3.73 -3.92 18.34
CA PHE A 30 3.42 -2.50 18.60
C PHE A 30 2.33 -2.35 19.66
N ASP A 31 1.28 -3.17 19.61
CA ASP A 31 0.19 -3.15 20.60
C ASP A 31 0.70 -3.55 21.99
N LEU A 32 1.58 -4.56 22.10
CA LEU A 32 2.19 -4.92 23.39
C LEU A 32 3.00 -3.77 23.99
N ASP A 33 3.74 -3.03 23.17
CA ASP A 33 4.48 -1.84 23.61
C ASP A 33 3.53 -0.71 24.02
N HIS A 34 2.49 -0.49 23.23
CA HIS A 34 1.45 0.50 23.52
C HIS A 34 0.71 0.21 24.85
N PHE A 35 0.44 -1.06 25.16
CA PHE A 35 -0.14 -1.49 26.44
C PHE A 35 0.90 -1.61 27.58
N GLY A 36 2.18 -1.35 27.31
CA GLY A 36 3.26 -1.33 28.30
C GLY A 36 3.75 -2.72 28.74
N TRP A 37 3.46 -3.77 27.99
CA TRP A 37 3.91 -5.14 28.28
C TRP A 37 5.35 -5.40 27.81
N ILE A 38 5.82 -4.64 26.83
CA ILE A 38 7.21 -4.59 26.39
C ILE A 38 7.68 -3.13 26.33
N GLN A 39 8.99 -2.92 26.19
CA GLN A 39 9.55 -1.59 25.93
C GLN A 39 10.47 -1.66 24.72
N GLN A 40 10.01 -1.13 23.60
CA GLN A 40 10.69 -1.15 22.30
C GLN A 40 10.48 0.17 21.55
N ASP A 41 11.46 0.62 20.77
CA ASP A 41 11.31 1.83 19.95
C ASP A 41 10.92 1.47 18.51
N PHE A 42 9.62 1.39 18.23
CA PHE A 42 9.08 1.12 16.89
C PHE A 42 9.27 2.27 15.89
N TYR A 43 9.70 3.44 16.36
CA TYR A 43 9.83 4.65 15.55
C TYR A 43 11.25 4.86 15.04
N ARG A 44 12.26 4.50 15.83
CA ARG A 44 13.68 4.79 15.51
C ARG A 44 14.57 3.56 15.39
N ASP A 45 14.24 2.45 16.04
CA ASP A 45 15.10 1.27 16.01
C ASP A 45 15.16 0.69 14.58
N PRO A 46 16.37 0.49 14.01
CA PRO A 46 16.55 -0.17 12.73
C PRO A 46 15.81 -1.51 12.62
N VAL A 47 15.77 -2.31 13.69
CA VAL A 47 15.14 -3.64 13.66
C VAL A 47 13.66 -3.53 13.29
N TRP A 48 12.94 -2.56 13.86
CA TRP A 48 11.50 -2.37 13.61
C TRP A 48 11.26 -1.59 12.31
N THR A 49 12.06 -0.57 12.05
CA THR A 49 11.91 0.27 10.85
C THR A 49 12.22 -0.49 9.56
N TRP A 50 13.25 -1.34 9.53
CA TRP A 50 13.54 -2.21 8.38
C TRP A 50 12.45 -3.24 8.15
N GLN A 51 11.93 -3.87 9.21
CA GLN A 51 10.80 -4.80 9.10
C GLN A 51 9.58 -4.13 8.48
N ARG A 52 9.16 -2.97 9.00
CA ARG A 52 8.05 -2.18 8.45
C ARG A 52 8.25 -1.90 6.96
N THR A 53 9.45 -1.47 6.56
CA THR A 53 9.81 -1.19 5.16
C THR A 53 9.74 -2.43 4.28
N CYS A 54 10.27 -3.58 4.74
CA CYS A 54 10.21 -4.84 4.01
C CYS A 54 8.77 -5.33 3.83
N ILE A 55 7.98 -5.35 4.91
CA ILE A 55 6.58 -5.76 4.91
C ILE A 55 5.78 -4.96 3.88
N VAL A 56 5.87 -3.62 3.94
CA VAL A 56 5.10 -2.76 3.03
C VAL A 56 5.58 -2.89 1.59
N SER A 57 6.89 -3.04 1.37
CA SER A 57 7.47 -3.21 0.03
C SER A 57 6.99 -4.50 -0.63
N VAL A 58 7.03 -5.63 0.07
CA VAL A 58 6.54 -6.92 -0.43
C VAL A 58 5.04 -6.87 -0.68
N PHE A 59 4.27 -6.28 0.24
CA PHE A 59 2.83 -6.13 0.09
C PHE A 59 2.46 -5.29 -1.14
N LEU A 60 3.08 -4.11 -1.32
CA LEU A 60 2.84 -3.23 -2.45
C LEU A 60 3.29 -3.86 -3.78
N PHE A 61 4.43 -4.56 -3.79
CA PHE A 61 4.87 -5.33 -4.95
C PHE A 61 3.82 -6.38 -5.34
N CYS A 62 3.31 -7.17 -4.37
CA CYS A 62 2.27 -8.14 -4.62
C CYS A 62 0.96 -7.49 -5.12
N ALA A 63 0.56 -6.37 -4.53
CA ALA A 63 -0.63 -5.63 -4.90
C ALA A 63 -0.53 -5.09 -6.34
N GLY A 64 0.61 -4.50 -6.70
CA GLY A 64 0.90 -4.00 -8.04
C GLY A 64 0.95 -5.10 -9.09
N ALA A 65 1.69 -6.19 -8.83
CA ALA A 65 1.76 -7.35 -9.72
C ALA A 65 0.37 -7.98 -9.92
N GLY A 66 -0.42 -8.12 -8.86
CA GLY A 66 -1.79 -8.64 -8.95
C GLY A 66 -2.72 -7.73 -9.76
N GLN A 67 -2.50 -6.42 -9.71
CA GLN A 67 -3.23 -5.47 -10.55
C GLN A 67 -2.77 -5.52 -12.02
N ALA A 68 -1.47 -5.65 -12.29
CA ALA A 68 -0.95 -5.84 -13.65
C ALA A 68 -1.53 -7.10 -14.30
N LEU A 69 -1.56 -8.22 -13.58
CA LEU A 69 -2.21 -9.46 -14.04
C LEU A 69 -3.70 -9.27 -14.30
N ALA A 70 -4.41 -8.49 -13.47
CA ALA A 70 -5.82 -8.20 -13.68
C ALA A 70 -6.06 -7.37 -14.95
N VAL A 71 -5.19 -6.39 -15.23
CA VAL A 71 -5.26 -5.59 -16.46
C VAL A 71 -5.01 -6.46 -17.70
N LEU A 72 -3.96 -7.28 -17.67
CA LEU A 72 -3.64 -8.23 -18.76
C LEU A 72 -4.76 -9.26 -18.98
N GLY A 73 -5.44 -9.68 -17.91
CA GLY A 73 -6.59 -10.58 -17.95
C GLY A 73 -7.92 -9.92 -18.35
N GLY A 74 -7.93 -8.67 -18.83
CA GLY A 74 -9.14 -8.00 -19.31
C GLY A 74 -10.12 -7.61 -18.19
N GLN A 75 -9.64 -7.02 -17.11
CA GLN A 75 -10.49 -6.58 -15.99
C GLN A 75 -11.60 -5.61 -16.43
N VAL A 76 -12.85 -6.08 -16.34
CA VAL A 76 -14.07 -5.28 -16.58
C VAL A 76 -14.22 -4.16 -15.54
N ALA A 77 -14.78 -3.03 -15.96
CA ALA A 77 -14.96 -1.82 -15.14
C ALA A 77 -15.67 -2.07 -13.80
N GLY A 78 -16.76 -2.84 -13.78
CA GLY A 78 -17.48 -3.13 -12.54
C GLY A 78 -16.63 -3.88 -11.50
N ARG A 79 -15.79 -4.83 -11.94
CA ARG A 79 -14.89 -5.57 -11.03
C ARG A 79 -13.81 -4.66 -10.44
N PHE A 80 -13.29 -3.73 -11.24
CA PHE A 80 -12.35 -2.72 -10.75
C PHE A 80 -12.99 -1.80 -9.71
N TRP A 81 -14.12 -1.16 -10.03
CA TRP A 81 -14.73 -0.18 -9.13
C TRP A 81 -15.20 -0.79 -7.83
N ARG A 82 -15.67 -2.04 -7.85
CA ARG A 82 -15.97 -2.80 -6.62
C ARG A 82 -14.73 -2.99 -5.74
N ARG A 83 -13.61 -3.43 -6.33
CA ARG A 83 -12.35 -3.61 -5.59
C ARG A 83 -11.80 -2.27 -5.09
N TRP A 84 -11.87 -1.23 -5.91
CA TRP A 84 -11.44 0.10 -5.54
C TRP A 84 -12.26 0.64 -4.35
N ALA A 85 -13.59 0.53 -4.41
CA ALA A 85 -14.48 0.97 -3.34
C ALA A 85 -14.21 0.22 -2.02
N GLN A 86 -13.90 -1.07 -2.08
CA GLN A 86 -13.47 -1.84 -0.90
C GLN A 86 -12.18 -1.27 -0.29
N VAL A 87 -11.15 -1.05 -1.10
CA VAL A 87 -9.86 -0.52 -0.62
C VAL A 87 -10.04 0.90 -0.07
N ALA A 88 -10.76 1.77 -0.77
CA ALA A 88 -11.05 3.12 -0.33
C ALA A 88 -11.88 3.14 0.96
N GLY A 89 -12.89 2.28 1.06
CA GLY A 89 -13.69 2.12 2.28
C GLY A 89 -12.84 1.66 3.47
N CYS A 90 -11.98 0.65 3.29
CA CYS A 90 -11.04 0.23 4.32
C CYS A 90 -10.05 1.35 4.70
N ALA A 91 -9.58 2.14 3.74
CA ALA A 91 -8.69 3.27 4.01
C ALA A 91 -9.37 4.30 4.93
N LEU A 92 -10.61 4.68 4.60
CA LEU A 92 -11.41 5.59 5.42
C LEU A 92 -11.67 5.04 6.83
N LEU A 93 -12.01 3.75 6.93
CA LEU A 93 -12.22 3.10 8.23
C LEU A 93 -10.95 3.12 9.10
N VAL A 94 -9.78 2.92 8.50
CA VAL A 94 -8.49 3.02 9.21
C VAL A 94 -8.23 4.45 9.68
N SER A 95 -8.51 5.46 8.84
CA SER A 95 -8.36 6.87 9.24
C SER A 95 -9.29 7.24 10.39
N ILE A 96 -10.56 6.86 10.30
CA ILE A 96 -11.56 7.13 11.33
C ILE A 96 -11.20 6.39 12.63
N GLY A 97 -10.85 5.10 12.54
CA GLY A 97 -10.47 4.30 13.71
C GLY A 97 -9.21 4.84 14.40
N SER A 98 -8.18 5.18 13.63
CA SER A 98 -6.96 5.78 14.18
C SER A 98 -7.20 7.17 14.77
N TRP A 99 -8.17 7.94 14.25
CA TRP A 99 -8.56 9.22 14.84
C TRP A 99 -9.20 9.07 16.21
N PHE A 100 -10.00 8.02 16.43
CA PHE A 100 -10.55 7.73 17.76
C PHE A 100 -9.51 7.23 18.76
N MET A 101 -8.54 6.40 18.32
CA MET A 101 -7.52 5.83 19.21
C MET A 101 -6.33 6.78 19.46
N PHE A 102 -5.93 7.55 18.44
CA PHE A 102 -4.73 8.39 18.44
C PHE A 102 -5.01 9.76 17.81
N PRO A 103 -5.78 10.64 18.47
CA PRO A 103 -6.25 11.90 17.87
C PRO A 103 -5.11 12.85 17.45
N ASP A 104 -3.98 12.81 18.14
CA ASP A 104 -2.79 13.62 17.84
C ASP A 104 -1.88 13.00 16.76
N SER A 105 -2.12 11.75 16.35
CA SER A 105 -1.30 11.05 15.36
C SER A 105 -2.10 10.09 14.47
N TRP A 106 -3.31 10.49 14.09
CA TRP A 106 -4.17 9.68 13.23
C TRP A 106 -3.64 9.58 11.80
N ILE A 107 -4.04 8.51 11.11
CA ILE A 107 -3.53 8.20 9.78
C ILE A 107 -4.32 9.00 8.73
N SER A 108 -3.82 10.18 8.35
CA SER A 108 -4.48 11.00 7.31
C SER A 108 -4.19 10.50 5.89
N PHE A 109 -3.00 9.96 5.67
CA PHE A 109 -2.60 9.31 4.43
C PHE A 109 -1.71 8.11 4.74
N GLY A 110 -1.98 6.97 4.11
CA GLY A 110 -1.28 5.73 4.39
C GLY A 110 -1.38 4.73 3.25
N VAL A 111 -0.86 3.52 3.44
CA VAL A 111 -0.70 2.50 2.38
C VAL A 111 -1.99 2.25 1.60
N LEU A 112 -3.15 2.12 2.28
CA LEU A 112 -4.43 1.90 1.60
C LEU A 112 -4.90 3.10 0.78
N HIS A 113 -4.69 4.33 1.26
CA HIS A 113 -4.97 5.56 0.51
C HIS A 113 -4.11 5.63 -0.75
N GLY A 114 -2.81 5.37 -0.59
CA GLY A 114 -1.86 5.30 -1.69
C GLY A 114 -2.27 4.26 -2.74
N ILE A 115 -2.66 3.06 -2.32
CA ILE A 115 -3.17 2.03 -3.25
C ILE A 115 -4.44 2.52 -3.96
N ALA A 116 -5.40 3.11 -3.25
CA ALA A 116 -6.63 3.61 -3.85
C ALA A 116 -6.34 4.66 -4.94
N LEU A 117 -5.39 5.56 -4.69
CA LEU A 117 -4.93 6.56 -5.65
C LEU A 117 -4.22 5.90 -6.84
N MET A 118 -3.25 5.03 -6.57
CA MET A 118 -2.47 4.32 -7.61
C MET A 118 -3.35 3.50 -8.55
N LEU A 119 -4.41 2.85 -8.02
CA LEU A 119 -5.37 2.11 -8.84
C LEU A 119 -6.09 3.01 -9.85
N VAL A 120 -6.48 4.21 -9.42
CA VAL A 120 -7.15 5.20 -10.29
C VAL A 120 -6.16 5.75 -11.33
N LEU A 121 -4.96 6.14 -10.90
CA LEU A 121 -3.90 6.61 -11.79
C LEU A 121 -3.56 5.56 -12.86
N LEU A 122 -3.46 4.30 -12.47
CA LEU A 122 -3.22 3.21 -13.40
C LEU A 122 -4.34 3.09 -14.42
N ARG A 123 -5.60 3.08 -13.97
CA ARG A 123 -6.76 2.91 -14.85
C ARG A 123 -6.95 4.06 -15.83
N LEU A 124 -6.76 5.30 -15.36
CA LEU A 124 -7.06 6.50 -16.15
C LEU A 124 -5.90 6.95 -17.04
N ALA A 125 -4.66 6.76 -16.58
CA ALA A 125 -3.47 7.30 -17.22
C ALA A 125 -2.42 6.21 -17.51
N LEU A 126 -1.86 5.57 -16.47
CA LEU A 126 -0.63 4.79 -16.63
C LEU A 126 -0.80 3.55 -17.51
N ALA A 127 -1.98 2.93 -17.57
CA ALA A 127 -2.25 1.79 -18.43
C ALA A 127 -2.19 2.12 -19.94
N ARG A 128 -2.17 3.41 -20.31
CA ARG A 128 -2.03 3.87 -21.71
C ARG A 128 -0.58 4.14 -22.10
N LEU A 129 0.35 4.11 -21.13
CA LEU A 129 1.76 4.39 -21.37
C LEU A 129 2.51 3.15 -21.86
N SER A 130 3.61 3.36 -22.59
CA SER A 130 4.52 2.28 -22.95
C SER A 130 5.31 1.80 -21.72
N ASN A 131 5.82 0.57 -21.77
CA ASN A 131 6.65 0.01 -20.68
C ASN A 131 7.86 0.89 -20.36
N ALA A 132 8.49 1.50 -21.38
CA ALA A 132 9.61 2.42 -21.18
C ALA A 132 9.17 3.68 -20.41
N ALA A 133 8.02 4.26 -20.75
CA ALA A 133 7.48 5.41 -20.01
C ALA A 133 7.13 5.04 -18.57
N LEU A 134 6.60 3.84 -18.32
CA LEU A 134 6.34 3.35 -16.96
C LEU A 134 7.63 3.19 -16.15
N LEU A 135 8.72 2.70 -16.75
CA LEU A 135 10.03 2.61 -16.09
C LEU A 135 10.59 4.00 -15.74
N VAL A 136 10.42 4.98 -16.64
CA VAL A 136 10.82 6.37 -16.36
C VAL A 136 9.97 6.94 -15.21
N VAL A 137 8.65 6.75 -15.22
CA VAL A 137 7.77 7.20 -14.12
C VAL A 137 8.16 6.52 -12.80
N ALA A 138 8.47 5.23 -12.80
CA ALA A 138 8.93 4.52 -11.62
C ALA A 138 10.27 5.06 -11.10
N LEU A 139 11.23 5.33 -11.99
CA LEU A 139 12.52 5.92 -11.64
C LEU A 139 12.33 7.33 -11.05
N LEU A 140 11.47 8.15 -11.65
CA LEU A 140 11.14 9.47 -11.14
C LEU A 140 10.46 9.39 -9.77
N ALA A 141 9.53 8.45 -9.56
CA ALA A 141 8.87 8.27 -8.26
C ALA A 141 9.85 7.88 -7.14
N VAL A 142 10.93 7.16 -7.47
CA VAL A 142 11.99 6.82 -6.49
C VAL A 142 12.98 7.96 -6.29
N ALA A 143 13.36 8.67 -7.37
CA ALA A 143 14.37 9.71 -7.33
C ALA A 143 13.87 11.05 -6.79
N LEU A 144 12.64 11.45 -7.14
CA LEU A 144 12.07 12.74 -6.77
C LEU A 144 12.10 13.05 -5.26
N PRO A 145 11.67 12.14 -4.36
CA PRO A 145 11.72 12.40 -2.92
C PRO A 145 13.16 12.43 -2.35
N GLN A 146 14.18 12.02 -3.11
CA GLN A 146 15.59 12.18 -2.70
C GLN A 146 16.14 13.57 -3.01
N ILE A 147 15.47 14.31 -3.91
CA ILE A 147 15.92 15.61 -4.43
C ILE A 147 15.03 16.73 -3.88
N VAL A 148 13.73 16.48 -3.76
CA VAL A 148 12.72 17.44 -3.30
C VAL A 148 12.20 16.96 -1.95
N GLN A 149 12.67 17.61 -0.88
CA GLN A 149 12.19 17.41 0.48
C GLN A 149 11.89 18.79 1.08
N ASP A 150 10.65 18.99 1.51
CA ASP A 150 10.21 20.21 2.16
C ASP A 150 9.23 19.85 3.28
N ARG A 151 9.24 20.61 4.38
CA ARG A 151 8.33 20.44 5.52
C ARG A 151 6.87 20.61 5.13
N VAL A 152 6.61 21.32 4.03
CA VAL A 152 5.27 21.41 3.45
C VAL A 152 4.74 20.02 3.12
N PHE A 153 5.54 19.02 2.77
CA PHE A 153 5.05 17.65 2.51
C PHE A 153 4.80 16.84 3.79
N ASP A 154 5.23 17.30 4.96
CA ASP A 154 5.06 16.56 6.23
C ASP A 154 3.74 16.89 6.94
N THR A 155 2.93 17.82 6.41
CA THR A 155 1.66 18.19 7.06
C THR A 155 0.55 17.19 6.74
N ARG A 156 -0.43 17.10 7.65
CA ARG A 156 -1.58 16.19 7.51
C ARG A 156 -2.41 16.41 6.23
N TRP A 157 -2.32 17.60 5.64
CA TRP A 157 -3.09 18.01 4.45
C TRP A 157 -2.34 17.84 3.14
N THR A 158 -1.03 17.64 3.20
CA THR A 158 -0.12 17.69 2.03
C THR A 158 0.79 16.47 1.96
N ASN A 159 0.77 15.59 2.95
CA ASN A 159 1.49 14.31 2.97
C ASN A 159 1.08 13.29 1.90
N TRP A 160 0.13 13.64 1.04
CA TRP A 160 -0.25 12.87 -0.14
C TRP A 160 0.40 13.39 -1.43
N VAL A 161 1.06 14.55 -1.40
CA VAL A 161 1.79 15.20 -2.50
C VAL A 161 3.27 14.86 -2.38
#